data_AF-A0A1D8D154-F1
#
_entry.id   AF-A0A1D8D154-F1
#
_cell.length_a   1.000
_cell.length_b   1.000
_cell.length_c   1.000
_cell.angle_alpha   90.00
_cell.angle_beta   90.00
_cell.angle_gamma   90.00
#
_symmetry.space_group_name_H-M   'P 1'
#
loop_
_entity.id
_entity.type
_entity.pdbx_description
1 polymer ?
#
loop_
_entity_poly.entity_id
_entity_poly.type
_entity_poly.pdbx_seq_one_letter_code
_entity_poly.pdbx_strand_id
1 'polypeptide(L)'
;MFDYGIDGEVEFRDNSGQPSGRKIYVQLKSGNSYLRTRRSDGREIFDVKHERHLEYWLSQPVDVFLVIRQTDERTGEQTIRWMNVTSYLKNRSDKQSRQIVFDGEPLTMKAVWTLRDDYFPRRSSS
;
A
#
# COMPACT_ATOMS: atom_id res chain seq x y z
N MET A 1 -16.49 7.27 17.40
CA MET A 1 -16.38 6.05 16.58
C MET A 1 -15.02 6.08 15.91
N PHE A 2 -14.19 5.09 16.18
CA PHE A 2 -12.80 5.05 15.74
C PHE A 2 -12.70 4.27 14.43
N ASP A 3 -12.42 4.96 13.34
CA ASP A 3 -12.24 4.35 12.00
C ASP A 3 -10.74 4.06 11.78
N TYR A 4 -10.16 3.17 12.59
CA TYR A 4 -8.79 2.66 12.39
C TYR A 4 -8.80 1.14 12.34
N GLY A 5 -8.00 0.54 11.46
CA GLY A 5 -7.87 -0.90 11.40
C GLY A 5 -7.14 -1.37 10.16
N ILE A 6 -6.40 -2.46 10.30
CA ILE A 6 -5.90 -3.24 9.18
C ILE A 6 -7.04 -4.12 8.67
N ASP A 7 -7.25 -4.12 7.36
CA ASP A 7 -8.34 -4.88 6.72
C ASP A 7 -7.91 -6.30 6.32
N GLY A 8 -6.60 -6.56 6.25
CA GLY A 8 -6.08 -7.89 5.94
C GLY A 8 -4.61 -8.09 6.27
N GLU A 9 -4.23 -9.36 6.43
CA GLU A 9 -2.87 -9.84 6.59
C GLU A 9 -2.54 -10.80 5.43
N VAL A 10 -1.37 -10.65 4.81
CA VAL A 10 -0.87 -11.57 3.77
C VAL A 10 0.44 -12.16 4.24
N GLU A 11 0.45 -13.46 4.53
CA GLU A 11 1.68 -14.23 4.78
C GLU A 11 2.19 -14.86 3.48
N PHE A 12 3.48 -14.68 3.22
CA PHE A 12 4.15 -15.27 2.07
C PHE A 12 4.71 -16.65 2.39
N ARG A 13 4.64 -17.56 1.43
CA ARG A 13 5.34 -18.84 1.50
C ARG A 13 6.78 -18.70 1.02
N ASP A 14 7.68 -19.42 1.66
CA ASP A 14 9.10 -19.46 1.29
C ASP A 14 9.33 -20.22 -0.05
N ASN A 15 10.59 -20.36 -0.47
CA ASN A 15 10.96 -21.03 -1.73
C ASN A 15 10.63 -22.53 -1.77
N SER A 16 10.35 -23.14 -0.61
CA SER A 16 9.92 -24.52 -0.46
C SER A 16 8.40 -24.64 -0.31
N GLY A 17 7.67 -23.52 -0.40
CA GLY A 17 6.22 -23.49 -0.24
C GLY A 17 5.75 -23.61 1.21
N GLN A 18 6.65 -23.48 2.19
CA GLN A 18 6.33 -23.55 3.61
C GLN A 18 5.87 -22.20 4.16
N PRO A 19 5.05 -22.18 5.23
CA PRO A 19 4.79 -20.98 6.01
C PRO A 19 6.11 -20.36 6.49
N SER A 20 6.21 -19.04 6.41
CA SER A 20 7.49 -18.35 6.63
C SER A 20 7.44 -17.33 7.78
N GLY A 21 6.24 -16.94 8.21
CA GLY A 21 6.03 -15.82 9.11
C GLY A 21 6.35 -14.44 8.52
N ARG A 22 6.83 -14.35 7.26
CA ARG A 22 7.00 -13.07 6.55
C ARG A 22 5.67 -12.63 5.99
N LYS A 23 5.23 -11.44 6.38
CA LYS A 23 3.91 -10.93 6.07
C LYS A 23 3.88 -9.43 5.90
N ILE A 24 2.79 -8.97 5.31
CA ILE A 24 2.42 -7.56 5.21
C ILE A 24 1.01 -7.35 5.75
N TYR A 25 0.72 -6.11 6.11
CA TYR A 25 -0.63 -5.65 6.40
C TYR A 25 -1.19 -4.88 5.23
N VAL A 26 -2.51 -4.96 5.07
CA VAL A 26 -3.24 -4.32 3.99
C VAL A 26 -4.36 -3.47 4.57
N GLN A 27 -4.41 -2.22 4.14
CA GLN A 27 -5.55 -1.34 4.32
C GLN A 27 -6.23 -1.12 2.97
N LEU A 28 -7.52 -1.43 2.89
CA LEU A 28 -8.36 -1.26 1.72
C LEU A 28 -9.13 0.07 1.81
N LYS A 29 -9.17 0.79 0.69
CA LYS A 29 -10.06 1.94 0.47
C LYS A 29 -10.74 1.76 -0.89
N SER A 30 -12.06 1.93 -0.94
CA SER A 30 -12.85 1.75 -2.16
C SER A 30 -13.63 3.00 -2.47
N GLY A 31 -13.38 3.59 -3.63
CA GLY A 31 -14.08 4.78 -4.12
C GLY A 31 -13.13 5.85 -4.63
N ASN A 32 -13.62 6.64 -5.59
CA ASN A 32 -12.83 7.68 -6.24
C ASN A 32 -12.49 8.85 -5.31
N SER A 33 -13.27 9.06 -4.25
CA SER A 33 -13.11 10.17 -3.32
C SER A 33 -11.86 10.10 -2.43
N TYR A 34 -11.16 8.98 -2.41
CA TYR A 34 -9.93 8.82 -1.62
C TYR A 34 -8.70 9.47 -2.27
N LEU A 35 -8.74 9.71 -3.57
CA LEU A 35 -7.64 10.35 -4.30
C LEU A 35 -8.12 11.63 -4.95
N ARG A 36 -7.29 12.66 -4.88
CA ARG A 36 -7.47 13.89 -5.66
C ARG A 36 -6.21 14.21 -6.45
N THR A 37 -6.37 14.76 -7.64
CA THR A 37 -5.25 15.31 -8.41
C THR A 37 -4.84 16.65 -7.81
N ARG A 38 -3.58 16.77 -7.39
CA ARG A 38 -3.02 18.04 -6.94
C ARG A 38 -2.70 18.92 -8.14
N ARG A 39 -3.26 20.15 -8.16
CA ARG A 39 -3.15 21.07 -9.30
C ARG A 39 -1.73 21.51 -9.62
N SER A 40 -0.85 21.58 -8.63
CA SER A 40 0.51 22.11 -8.82
C SER A 40 1.42 21.18 -9.63
N ASP A 41 1.22 19.86 -9.56
CA ASP A 41 2.12 18.87 -10.16
C ASP A 41 1.42 17.66 -10.78
N GLY A 42 0.08 17.66 -10.82
CA GLY A 42 -0.71 16.59 -11.42
C GLY A 42 -0.70 15.26 -10.65
N ARG A 43 -0.05 15.19 -9.49
CA ARG A 43 0.06 13.95 -8.73
C ARG A 43 -1.23 13.61 -7.99
N GLU A 44 -1.52 12.33 -7.87
CA GLU A 44 -2.62 11.85 -7.03
C GLU A 44 -2.22 11.91 -5.56
N ILE A 45 -3.10 12.50 -4.75
CA ILE A 45 -2.90 12.69 -3.33
C ILE A 45 -3.98 11.95 -2.56
N PHE A 46 -3.55 11.14 -1.61
CA PHE A 46 -4.38 10.60 -0.55
C PHE A 46 -4.28 11.52 0.68
N ASP A 47 -5.37 12.20 1.02
CA ASP A 47 -5.42 13.05 2.21
C ASP A 47 -5.81 12.23 3.44
N VAL A 48 -4.87 12.12 4.38
CA VAL A 48 -5.13 11.44 5.65
C VAL A 48 -5.96 12.35 6.55
N LYS A 49 -7.16 11.87 6.93
CA LYS A 49 -8.12 12.65 7.75
C LYS A 49 -7.54 13.03 9.11
N HIS A 50 -6.81 12.12 9.76
CA HIS A 50 -6.21 12.35 11.08
C HIS A 50 -4.77 11.82 11.14
N GLU A 51 -3.86 12.60 11.74
CA GLU A 51 -2.42 12.29 11.84
C GLU A 51 -2.15 10.94 12.49
N ARG A 52 -2.97 10.56 13.49
CA ARG A 52 -2.91 9.25 14.15
C ARG A 52 -2.94 8.05 13.20
N HIS A 53 -3.47 8.16 11.98
CA HIS A 53 -3.45 7.04 11.02
C HIS A 53 -2.05 6.83 10.47
N LEU A 54 -1.28 7.91 10.29
CA LEU A 54 0.12 7.83 9.88
C LEU A 54 0.94 7.16 10.98
N GLU A 55 0.73 7.58 12.22
CA GLU A 55 1.36 6.98 13.41
C GLU A 55 0.97 5.51 13.54
N TYR A 56 -0.32 5.18 13.38
CA TYR A 56 -0.84 3.82 13.43
C TYR A 56 -0.21 2.92 12.36
N TRP A 57 -0.05 3.39 11.12
CA TRP A 57 0.62 2.61 10.08
C TRP A 57 2.12 2.44 10.36
N LEU A 58 2.79 3.50 10.83
CA LEU A 58 4.21 3.44 11.17
C LEU A 58 4.51 2.57 12.41
N SER A 59 3.54 2.42 13.31
CA SER A 59 3.68 1.60 14.51
C SER A 59 3.42 0.11 14.27
N GLN A 60 2.98 -0.28 13.08
CA GLN A 60 2.72 -1.69 12.79
C GLN A 60 4.03 -2.49 12.78
N PRO A 61 4.02 -3.76 13.24
CA PRO A 61 5.21 -4.60 13.29
C PRO A 61 5.71 -5.04 11.90
N VAL A 62 4.90 -4.86 10.87
CA VAL A 62 5.23 -5.17 9.47
C VAL A 62 4.79 -4.03 8.57
N ASP A 63 5.31 -4.01 7.34
CA ASP A 63 4.93 -2.99 6.38
C ASP A 63 3.44 -3.06 6.05
N VAL A 64 2.79 -1.90 6.15
CA VAL A 64 1.42 -1.66 5.70
C VAL A 64 1.43 -1.23 4.25
N PHE A 65 0.58 -1.88 3.45
CA PHE A 65 0.23 -1.51 2.09
C PHE A 65 -1.13 -0.83 2.06
N LEU A 66 -1.17 0.35 1.45
CA LEU A 66 -2.42 1.05 1.15
C LEU A 66 -2.92 0.60 -0.22
N VAL A 67 -4.09 -0.01 -0.25
CA VAL A 67 -4.76 -0.48 -1.48
C VAL A 67 -5.97 0.41 -1.74
N ILE A 68 -6.06 0.93 -2.96
CA ILE A 68 -7.16 1.79 -3.39
C ILE A 68 -7.80 1.17 -4.63
N ARG A 69 -9.11 0.90 -4.54
CA ARG A 69 -9.95 0.59 -5.70
C ARG A 69 -10.61 1.86 -6.21
N GLN A 70 -10.43 2.14 -7.49
CA GLN A 70 -11.12 3.20 -8.22
C GLN A 70 -11.98 2.62 -9.34
N THR A 71 -12.99 3.37 -9.73
CA THR A 71 -13.82 3.09 -10.89
C THR A 71 -13.71 4.27 -11.84
N ASP A 72 -13.31 4.06 -13.09
CA ASP A 72 -13.38 5.08 -14.12
C ASP A 72 -14.85 5.46 -14.35
N GLU A 73 -15.19 6.74 -14.14
CA GLU A 73 -16.59 7.20 -14.20
C GLU A 73 -17.17 7.22 -15.62
N ARG A 74 -16.31 7.20 -16.65
CA ARG A 74 -16.70 7.23 -18.06
C ARG A 74 -16.87 5.83 -18.62
N THR A 75 -15.97 4.90 -18.28
CA THR A 75 -15.97 3.54 -18.83
C THR A 75 -16.58 2.50 -17.88
N GLY A 76 -16.67 2.82 -16.59
CA GLY A 76 -17.03 1.86 -15.53
C GLY A 76 -15.93 0.88 -15.18
N GLU A 77 -14.75 0.97 -15.78
CA GLU A 77 -13.62 0.09 -15.54
C GLU A 77 -13.11 0.22 -14.11
N GLN A 78 -12.86 -0.89 -13.44
CA GLN A 78 -12.35 -0.89 -12.07
C GLN A 78 -10.86 -1.19 -12.06
N THR A 79 -10.10 -0.36 -11.35
CA THR A 79 -8.68 -0.56 -11.12
C THR A 79 -8.40 -0.69 -9.63
N ILE A 80 -7.44 -1.55 -9.28
CA ILE A 80 -6.95 -1.70 -7.91
C ILE A 80 -5.46 -1.41 -7.95
N ARG A 81 -5.03 -0.42 -7.17
CA ARG A 81 -3.63 -0.04 -7.03
C ARG A 81 -3.20 -0.13 -5.58
N TRP A 82 -1.92 -0.41 -5.36
CA TRP A 82 -1.35 -0.52 -4.02
C TRP A 82 0.01 0.15 -3.92
N MET A 83 0.38 0.57 -2.73
CA MET A 83 1.74 1.03 -2.44
C MET A 83 2.14 0.67 -1.01
N ASN A 84 3.44 0.47 -0.77
CA ASN A 84 3.99 0.35 0.58
C ASN A 84 3.96 1.72 1.26
N VAL A 85 2.88 2.01 1.98
CA VAL A 85 2.71 3.31 2.66
C VAL A 85 3.71 3.45 3.81
N THR A 86 4.12 2.35 4.42
CA THR A 86 5.10 2.38 5.52
C THR A 86 6.46 2.84 5.03
N SER A 87 6.97 2.25 3.94
CA SER A 87 8.22 2.66 3.30
C SER A 87 8.15 4.10 2.80
N TYR A 88 7.03 4.50 2.17
CA TYR A 88 6.81 5.89 1.75
C TYR A 88 6.94 6.88 2.91
N LEU A 89 6.25 6.65 4.03
CA LEU A 89 6.26 7.54 5.20
C LEU A 89 7.65 7.57 5.87
N LYS A 90 8.36 6.44 5.90
CA LYS A 90 9.74 6.36 6.41
C LYS A 90 10.73 7.14 5.55
N ASN A 91 10.51 7.27 4.24
CA ASN A 91 11.46 7.89 3.31
C ASN A 91 11.12 9.33 2.90
N ARG A 92 9.87 9.79 3.07
CA ARG A 92 9.49 11.18 2.72
C ARG A 92 10.24 12.22 3.58
N SER A 93 10.53 13.39 3.01
CA SER A 93 11.17 14.50 3.73
C SER A 93 10.19 15.26 4.64
N ASP A 94 8.91 15.31 4.28
CA ASP A 94 7.85 16.07 4.95
C ASP A 94 7.12 15.23 6.03
N LYS A 95 7.83 14.88 7.11
CA LYS A 95 7.32 13.95 8.14
C LYS A 95 5.97 14.32 8.77
N GLN A 96 5.64 15.61 8.85
CA GLN A 96 4.39 16.09 9.45
C GLN A 96 3.22 16.18 8.46
N SER A 97 3.47 16.02 7.17
CA SER A 97 2.43 16.18 6.15
C SER A 97 1.36 15.08 6.28
N ARG A 98 0.09 15.48 6.14
CA ARG A 98 -1.04 14.53 6.03
C ARG A 98 -1.32 14.09 4.60
N GLN A 99 -0.56 14.62 3.64
CA GLN A 99 -0.69 14.28 2.24
C GLN A 99 0.28 13.14 1.92
N ILE A 100 -0.27 12.06 1.37
CA ILE A 100 0.51 11.00 0.75
C ILE A 100 0.39 11.18 -0.75
N VAL A 101 1.53 11.33 -1.42
CA VAL A 101 1.58 11.17 -2.88
C VAL A 101 1.34 9.69 -3.16
N PHE A 102 0.17 9.37 -3.70
CA PHE A 102 -0.21 8.00 -4.01
C PHE A 102 0.34 7.63 -5.39
N ASP A 103 1.48 6.95 -5.39
CA ASP A 103 2.12 6.42 -6.59
C ASP A 103 2.03 4.89 -6.58
N GLY A 104 0.79 4.40 -6.52
CA GLY A 104 0.50 2.97 -6.42
C GLY A 104 0.59 2.27 -7.76
N GLU A 105 1.21 1.10 -7.78
CA GLU A 105 1.21 0.21 -8.94
C GLU A 105 -0.07 -0.66 -8.97
N PRO A 106 -0.46 -1.21 -10.13
CA PRO A 106 -1.58 -2.15 -10.21
C PRO A 106 -1.36 -3.38 -9.33
N LEU A 107 -2.35 -3.71 -8.49
CA LEU A 107 -2.33 -4.91 -7.66
C LEU A 107 -2.62 -6.14 -8.55
N THR A 108 -1.56 -6.72 -9.08
CA THR A 108 -1.60 -7.95 -9.88
C THR A 108 -0.90 -9.09 -9.16
N MET A 109 -1.15 -10.33 -9.59
CA MET A 109 -0.39 -11.49 -9.09
C MET A 109 1.12 -11.29 -9.27
N LYS A 110 1.56 -10.69 -10.39
CA LYS A 110 2.98 -10.40 -10.64
C LYS A 110 3.57 -9.44 -9.60
N ALA A 111 2.84 -8.39 -9.24
CA ALA A 111 3.28 -7.44 -8.21
C ALA A 111 3.43 -8.13 -6.84
N VAL A 112 2.45 -8.96 -6.46
CA VAL A 112 2.50 -9.75 -5.22
C VAL A 112 3.67 -10.74 -5.23
N TRP A 113 3.92 -11.42 -6.35
CA TRP A 113 5.07 -12.32 -6.50
C TRP A 113 6.41 -11.60 -6.41
N THR A 114 6.50 -10.40 -6.99
CA THR A 114 7.72 -9.57 -6.92
C THR A 114 8.02 -9.20 -5.47
N LEU A 115 7.02 -8.70 -4.73
CA LEU A 115 7.17 -8.41 -3.31
C LEU A 115 7.54 -9.64 -2.48
N ARG A 116 6.95 -10.80 -2.79
CA ARG A 116 7.31 -12.07 -2.15
C ARG A 116 8.78 -12.43 -2.41
N ASP A 117 9.26 -12.22 -3.63
CA ASP A 117 10.65 -12.53 -4.02
C ASP A 117 11.67 -11.58 -3.35
N ASP A 118 11.28 -10.36 -2.95
CA ASP A 118 12.12 -9.48 -2.12
C ASP A 118 12.37 -10.09 -0.72
N TYR A 119 11.39 -10.80 -0.16
CA TYR A 119 11.55 -11.54 1.10
C TYR A 119 12.31 -12.85 0.93
N PHE A 120 12.21 -13.47 -0.26
CA PHE A 120 12.81 -14.78 -0.56
C PHE A 120 13.56 -14.80 -1.89
N PRO A 121 14.67 -14.06 -2.03
CA PRO A 121 15.42 -14.01 -3.27
C PRO A 121 15.79 -15.41 -3.73
N ARG A 122 15.55 -15.73 -5.00
CA ARG A 122 16.02 -16.99 -5.57
C ARG A 122 17.54 -16.94 -5.55
N ARG A 123 18.18 -17.93 -4.92
CA ARG A 123 19.64 -18.06 -4.99
C ARG A 123 20.02 -18.16 -6.47
N SER A 124 20.79 -17.20 -6.95
CA SER A 124 21.48 -17.31 -8.23
C SER A 124 22.39 -18.53 -8.16
N SER A 125 22.05 -19.57 -8.91
CA SER A 125 22.94 -20.69 -9.19
C SER A 125 24.22 -20.12 -9.80
N SER A 126 25.30 -20.10 -9.00
CA SER A 126 26.67 -19.87 -9.47
C SER A 126 27.25 -21.17 -10.01
#